data_AF-A0A800BRL9-F1
#
_entry.id   AF-A0A800BRL9-F1
#
_cell.length_a   1.000
_cell.length_b   1.000
_cell.length_c   1.000
_cell.angle_alpha   90.00
_cell.angle_beta   90.00
_cell.angle_gamma   90.00
#
_symmetry.space_group_name_H-M   'P 1'
#
loop_
_entity.id
_entity.type
_entity.pdbx_description
1 polymer ?
#
loop_
_entity_poly.entity_id
_entity_poly.type
_entity_poly.pdbx_seq_one_letter_code
_entity_poly.pdbx_strand_id
1 'polypeptide(L)'
;MLSFMYRYIFVLADEAMRMGQAKESRSSGGGLAWQIKAVGNLIGTLFVRTYERAERVYGAMLARGFDGEIRTLSSLRFGRADLGFGVAYSLCLVAICLAALR
;
A
#
# COMPACT_ATOMS: atom_id res chain seq x y z
N MET A 1 -3.63 6.97 -8.68
CA MET A 1 -2.65 5.86 -8.67
C MET A 1 -2.28 5.41 -7.25
N LEU A 2 -1.94 6.34 -6.34
CA LEU A 2 -1.56 6.00 -4.95
C LEU A 2 -2.58 5.13 -4.19
N SER A 3 -3.88 5.43 -4.34
CA SER A 3 -4.97 4.65 -3.72
C SER A 3 -4.96 3.18 -4.16
N PHE A 4 -4.63 2.90 -5.43
CA PHE A 4 -4.49 1.52 -5.91
C PHE A 4 -3.28 0.85 -5.28
N MET A 5 -2.12 1.50 -5.25
CA MET A 5 -0.93 0.95 -4.60
C MET A 5 -1.19 0.58 -3.14
N TYR A 6 -1.82 1.50 -2.39
CA TYR A 6 -2.17 1.26 -0.99
C TYR A 6 -3.18 0.12 -0.81
N ARG A 7 -4.20 0.01 -1.68
CA ARG A 7 -5.17 -1.09 -1.59
C ARG A 7 -4.55 -2.44 -1.94
N TYR A 8 -3.61 -2.46 -2.89
CA TYR A 8 -3.02 -3.70 -3.37
C TYR A 8 -1.80 -4.17 -2.58
N ILE A 9 -1.05 -3.30 -1.89
CA ILE A 9 0.15 -3.71 -1.13
C ILE A 9 -0.17 -4.79 -0.10
N PHE A 10 -1.30 -4.69 0.59
CA PHE A 10 -1.74 -5.70 1.56
C PHE A 10 -2.10 -7.02 0.89
N VAL A 11 -2.77 -6.96 -0.25
CA VAL A 11 -3.12 -8.16 -1.04
C VAL A 11 -1.86 -8.87 -1.56
N LEU A 12 -0.87 -8.10 -2.00
CA LEU A 12 0.41 -8.64 -2.47
C LEU A 12 1.24 -9.22 -1.33
N ALA A 13 1.25 -8.55 -0.18
CA ALA A 13 1.92 -9.03 1.02
C ALA A 13 1.33 -10.37 1.48
N ASP A 14 0.00 -10.48 1.55
CA ASP A 14 -0.68 -11.72 1.91
C ASP A 14 -0.36 -12.85 0.91
N GLU A 15 -0.36 -12.56 -0.39
CA GLU A 15 -0.03 -13.56 -1.41
C GLU A 15 1.44 -14.00 -1.31
N ALA A 16 2.37 -13.07 -1.08
CA ALA A 16 3.77 -13.38 -0.84
C ALA A 16 3.96 -14.22 0.42
N MET A 17 3.27 -13.90 1.53
CA MET A 17 3.31 -14.68 2.76
C MET A 17 2.78 -16.11 2.56
N ARG A 18 1.66 -16.27 1.85
CA ARG A 18 1.10 -17.60 1.54
C ARG A 18 2.04 -18.42 0.67
N MET A 19 2.67 -17.80 -0.32
CA MET A 19 3.66 -18.48 -1.17
C MET A 19 4.92 -18.86 -0.36
N GLY A 20 5.35 -18.00 0.56
CA GLY A 20 6.44 -18.28 1.50
C GLY A 20 6.14 -19.47 2.41
N GLN A 21 4.96 -19.49 3.04
CA GLN A 21 4.51 -20.61 3.86
C GLN A 21 4.46 -21.92 3.06
N ALA A 22 3.91 -21.89 1.85
CA ALA A 22 3.88 -23.07 0.97
C ALA A 22 5.28 -23.56 0.59
N LYS A 23 6.26 -22.65 0.42
CA LYS A 23 7.66 -23.01 0.21
C LYS A 23 8.23 -23.73 1.44
N GLU A 24 8.08 -23.15 2.63
CA GLU A 24 8.56 -23.73 3.89
C GLU A 24 7.92 -25.11 4.16
N SER A 25 6.62 -25.29 3.88
CA SER A 25 5.95 -26.58 4.04
C SER A 25 6.45 -27.66 3.08
N ARG A 26 6.97 -27.30 1.90
CA ARG A 26 7.48 -28.26 0.90
C ARG A 26 8.95 -28.59 1.11
N SER A 27 9.74 -27.62 1.58
CA SER A 27 11.17 -27.78 1.80
C SER A 27 11.64 -26.77 2.84
N SER A 28 11.97 -27.28 4.03
CA SER A 28 12.44 -26.51 5.17
C SER A 28 13.97 -26.36 5.21
N GLY A 29 14.67 -26.51 4.09
CA GLY A 29 16.14 -26.55 4.07
C GLY A 29 16.79 -26.33 2.71
N GLY A 30 18.07 -25.96 2.75
CA GLY A 30 18.92 -25.70 1.59
C GLY A 30 20.01 -24.66 1.93
N GLY A 31 21.18 -24.78 1.32
CA GLY A 31 22.24 -23.76 1.45
C GLY A 31 21.81 -22.39 0.91
N LEU A 32 22.56 -21.34 1.21
CA LEU A 32 22.25 -19.96 0.85
C LEU A 32 21.92 -19.79 -0.65
N ALA A 33 22.67 -20.45 -1.53
CA ALA A 33 22.44 -20.41 -2.98
C ALA A 33 21.06 -20.95 -3.40
N TRP A 34 20.60 -22.03 -2.75
CA TRP A 34 19.28 -22.60 -3.02
C TRP A 34 18.17 -21.67 -2.53
N GLN A 35 18.35 -21.04 -1.37
CA GLN A 35 17.38 -20.09 -0.81
C GLN A 35 17.22 -18.86 -1.71
N ILE A 36 18.32 -18.30 -2.20
CA ILE A 36 18.29 -17.16 -3.14
C ILE A 36 17.54 -17.54 -4.42
N LYS A 37 17.81 -18.73 -4.98
CA LYS A 37 17.08 -19.23 -6.16
C LYS A 37 15.59 -19.40 -5.88
N ALA A 38 15.23 -19.97 -4.74
CA ALA A 38 13.84 -20.17 -4.34
C ALA A 38 13.09 -18.84 -4.17
N VAL A 39 13.72 -17.85 -3.53
CA VAL A 39 13.16 -16.49 -3.39
C VAL A 39 13.03 -15.80 -4.76
N GLY A 40 14.02 -15.93 -5.64
CA GLY A 40 13.93 -15.40 -7.00
C GLY A 40 12.74 -15.97 -7.78
N ASN A 41 12.51 -17.29 -7.68
CA ASN A 41 11.35 -17.94 -8.30
C ASN A 41 10.02 -17.46 -7.70
N LEU A 42 9.96 -17.25 -6.38
CA LEU A 42 8.78 -16.70 -5.70
C LEU A 42 8.46 -15.30 -6.20
N ILE A 43 9.47 -14.42 -6.28
CA ILE A 43 9.32 -13.06 -6.77
C ILE A 43 8.87 -13.06 -8.24
N GLY A 44 9.51 -13.85 -9.10
CA GLY A 44 9.14 -13.94 -10.51
C GLY A 44 7.69 -14.43 -10.70
N THR A 45 7.28 -15.44 -9.94
CA THR A 45 5.91 -15.95 -9.98
C THR A 45 4.89 -14.91 -9.49
N LEU A 46 5.21 -14.20 -8.39
CA LEU A 46 4.35 -13.14 -7.86
C LEU A 46 4.25 -11.99 -8.87
N PHE A 47 5.34 -11.60 -9.52
CA PHE A 47 5.35 -10.56 -10.53
C PHE A 47 4.40 -10.89 -11.70
N VAL A 48 4.50 -12.08 -12.29
CA VAL A 48 3.63 -12.49 -13.41
C VAL A 48 2.16 -12.48 -12.99
N ARG A 49 1.83 -13.07 -11.83
CA ARG A 49 0.44 -13.10 -11.33
C ARG A 49 -0.15 -11.73 -11.08
N THR A 50 0.65 -10.82 -10.52
CA THR A 50 0.19 -9.48 -10.18
C THR A 50 0.05 -8.61 -11.41
N TYR A 51 0.92 -8.78 -12.41
CA TYR A 51 0.79 -8.14 -13.72
C TYR A 51 -0.48 -8.58 -14.45
N GLU A 52 -0.73 -9.89 -14.58
CA GLU A 52 -1.97 -10.40 -15.18
C GLU A 52 -3.23 -9.92 -14.44
N ARG A 53 -3.15 -9.82 -13.11
CA ARG A 53 -4.24 -9.26 -12.31
C ARG A 53 -4.45 -7.78 -12.60
N ALA A 54 -3.38 -7.01 -12.74
CA ALA A 54 -3.46 -5.60 -13.09
C ALA A 54 -4.13 -5.40 -14.45
N GLU A 55 -3.79 -6.20 -15.45
CA GLU A 55 -4.43 -6.20 -16.77
C GLU A 55 -5.92 -6.52 -16.69
N ARG A 56 -6.32 -7.57 -15.93
CA ARG A 56 -7.74 -7.90 -15.71
C ARG A 56 -8.51 -6.76 -15.04
N VAL A 57 -7.88 -6.12 -14.05
CA VAL A 57 -8.47 -4.99 -13.32
C VAL A 57 -8.61 -3.78 -14.24
N TYR A 58 -7.59 -3.49 -15.05
CA TYR A 58 -7.62 -2.41 -16.04
C TYR A 58 -8.69 -2.65 -17.12
N GLY A 59 -8.79 -3.87 -17.66
CA GLY A 59 -9.88 -4.23 -18.58
C GLY A 59 -11.26 -4.03 -17.96
N ALA A 60 -11.43 -4.37 -16.67
CA ALA A 60 -12.67 -4.13 -15.95
C ALA A 60 -12.92 -2.63 -15.63
N MET A 61 -11.90 -1.79 -15.62
CA MET A 61 -12.03 -0.33 -15.54
C MET A 61 -12.53 0.22 -16.87
N LEU A 62 -11.90 -0.17 -17.98
CA LEU A 62 -12.31 0.24 -19.32
C LEU A 62 -13.77 -0.12 -19.60
N ALA A 63 -14.21 -1.34 -19.24
CA ALA A 63 -15.60 -1.78 -19.39
C ALA A 63 -16.61 -0.94 -18.59
N ARG A 64 -16.17 -0.22 -17.54
CA ARG A 64 -17.00 0.68 -16.72
C ARG A 64 -16.91 2.15 -17.18
N GLY A 65 -16.25 2.43 -18.32
CA GLY A 65 -16.09 3.77 -18.85
C GLY A 65 -14.93 4.56 -18.23
N PHE A 66 -13.86 3.87 -17.83
CA PHE A 66 -12.64 4.54 -17.34
C PHE A 66 -11.99 5.36 -18.45
N ASP A 67 -11.81 6.66 -18.20
CA ASP A 67 -11.29 7.68 -19.11
C ASP A 67 -9.83 8.08 -18.81
N GLY A 68 -9.16 7.33 -17.92
CA GLY A 68 -7.81 7.64 -17.46
C GLY A 68 -7.77 8.37 -16.12
N GLU A 69 -8.90 8.93 -15.67
CA GLU A 69 -8.98 9.61 -14.38
C GLU A 69 -9.56 8.74 -13.27
N ILE A 70 -8.88 8.74 -12.13
CA ILE A 70 -9.32 7.99 -10.95
C ILE A 70 -10.19 8.90 -10.11
N ARG A 71 -11.50 8.70 -10.20
CA ARG A 71 -12.50 9.44 -9.41
C ARG A 71 -12.73 8.75 -8.06
N THR A 72 -12.54 9.47 -6.97
CA THR A 72 -12.82 8.99 -5.61
C THR A 72 -14.13 9.56 -5.09
N LEU A 73 -14.92 8.76 -4.38
CA LEU A 73 -16.23 9.17 -3.83
C LEU A 73 -16.11 10.20 -2.70
N SER A 74 -14.98 10.22 -1.98
CA SER A 74 -14.72 11.16 -0.89
C SER A 74 -13.79 12.29 -1.35
N SER A 75 -14.31 13.51 -1.38
CA SER A 75 -13.49 14.72 -1.38
C SER A 75 -13.16 15.08 0.08
N LEU A 76 -11.88 15.23 0.44
CA LEU A 76 -11.55 15.90 1.70
C LEU A 76 -12.09 17.33 1.62
N ARG A 77 -13.00 17.68 2.54
CA ARG A 77 -13.53 19.04 2.67
C ARG A 77 -13.00 19.62 3.97
N PHE A 78 -12.45 20.83 3.90
CA PHE A 78 -12.07 21.59 5.09
C PHE A 78 -13.33 21.94 5.89
N GLY A 79 -13.48 21.34 7.06
CA GLY A 79 -14.56 21.57 7.99
C GLY A 79 -14.18 22.55 9.11
N ARG A 80 -15.19 22.95 9.89
CA ARG A 80 -14.99 23.76 11.10
C ARG A 80 -14.16 23.03 12.16
N ALA A 81 -14.20 21.70 12.15
CA ALA A 81 -13.39 20.85 13.02
C ALA A 81 -11.90 20.95 12.67
N ASP A 82 -11.54 20.96 11.38
CA ASP A 82 -10.16 21.14 10.92
C ASP A 82 -9.60 22.51 11.31
N LEU A 83 -10.44 23.56 11.21
CA LEU A 83 -10.06 24.91 11.65
C LEU A 83 -9.84 24.97 13.17
N GLY A 84 -10.77 24.41 13.95
CA GLY A 84 -10.65 24.36 15.41
C GLY A 84 -9.41 23.60 15.86
N PHE A 85 -9.12 22.46 15.23
CA PHE A 85 -7.91 21.69 15.48
C PHE A 85 -6.64 22.48 15.12
N GLY A 86 -6.62 23.15 13.96
CA GLY A 86 -5.49 23.97 13.54
C GLY A 86 -5.19 25.13 14.48
N VAL A 87 -6.22 25.83 14.97
CA VAL A 87 -6.08 26.92 15.94
C VAL A 87 -5.61 26.40 17.31
N ALA A 88 -6.17 25.29 17.78
CA ALA A 88 -5.73 24.68 19.04
C ALA A 88 -4.26 24.24 18.97
N TYR A 89 -3.84 23.64 17.86
CA TYR A 89 -2.47 23.21 17.63
C TYR A 89 -1.48 24.38 17.59
N SER A 90 -1.81 25.47 16.88
CA SER A 90 -0.95 26.65 16.82
C SER A 90 -0.84 27.37 18.16
N LEU A 91 -1.93 27.49 18.92
CA LEU A 91 -1.92 28.05 20.28
C LEU A 91 -1.07 27.21 21.24
N CYS A 92 -1.15 25.88 21.15
CA CYS A 92 -0.34 24.98 21.95
C CYS A 92 1.16 25.16 21.65
N LEU A 93 1.54 25.24 20.37
CA LEU A 93 2.93 25.48 19.97
C LEU A 93 3.46 26.84 20.47
N VAL A 94 2.64 27.90 20.38
CA VAL A 94 3.01 29.22 20.89
C VAL A 94 3.18 29.19 22.40
N ALA A 95 2.30 28.51 23.13
CA ALA A 95 2.42 28.36 24.59
C ALA A 95 3.70 27.62 25.00
N ILE A 96 4.05 26.53 24.30
CA ILE A 96 5.28 25.77 24.53
C ILE A 96 6.52 26.64 24.23
N CYS A 97 6.51 27.36 23.10
CA CYS A 97 7.61 28.25 22.72
C CYS A 97 7.81 29.38 23.75
N LEU A 98 6.73 30.00 24.21
CA LEU A 98 6.78 31.02 25.26
C LEU A 98 7.23 30.48 26.62
N ALA A 99 6.91 29.22 26.93
CA ALA A 99 7.40 28.55 28.14
C ALA A 99 8.88 28.16 28.03
N ALA A 100 9.41 27.92 26.83
CA ALA A 100 10.81 27.59 26.58
C ALA A 100 11.72 28.83 26.49
N LEU A 101 11.15 30.00 26.15
CA LEU A 101 11.85 31.30 26.21
C LEU A 101 11.83 31.96 27.60
N ARG A 102 11.03 31.42 28.53
CA ARG A 102 10.97 31.83 29.94
C ARG A 102 11.90 30.97 30.78
#